data_AF-A0A8S1J1B3-F1
#
_entry.id   AF-A0A8S1J1B3-F1
#
_cell.length_a   1.000
_cell.length_b   1.000
_cell.length_c   1.000
_cell.angle_alpha   90.00
_cell.angle_beta   90.00
_cell.angle_gamma   90.00
#
_symmetry.space_group_name_H-M   'P 1'
#
loop_
_entity.id
_entity.type
_entity.pdbx_description
1 polymer ?
#
loop_
_entity_poly.entity_id
_entity_poly.type
_entity_poly.pdbx_seq_one_letter_code
_entity_poly.pdbx_strand_id
1 'polypeptide(L)'
;MPPKRKSEAVESGKSGSPAKTHKKPKQAKLAEPYTGEDGWTIHPPSLIYKVGGMAPNSKLACFDLDGTLVNTKSKSQFARDENDWKFFNKKVPQVLKQYEAQGYKLVIFSNQAGIRSKLDGKNAEKTKGRIDNMLKTVQVDMQVFLATEKDGLRKPECGMWSFMLENCNGGMQADKTVSFFVGDAAGRTFDFDDTDKGFAANIGIPFKIPEDVFGEGESKKQVNLAQMEAPADNLNEELTNIFKELADLNADDRFKKSAYQKVATALSLFGSKITMANLKDVKQLPGVGKASLTKIEEFLTTGKVETLERLRGGPDDKLGKKSAEAKDNSMAMKFM
;
A
#
# COMPACT_ATOMS: atom_id res chain seq x y z
N MET A 1 87.85 -34.87 1.12
CA MET A 1 87.72 -35.71 -0.11
C MET A 1 86.30 -36.25 -0.17
N PRO A 2 85.69 -36.31 -1.37
CA PRO A 2 84.25 -36.47 -1.58
C PRO A 2 83.83 -37.97 -1.55
N PRO A 3 82.53 -38.30 -1.71
CA PRO A 3 82.03 -38.47 -3.07
C PRO A 3 80.63 -37.91 -3.35
N LYS A 4 80.45 -37.63 -4.65
CA LYS A 4 79.24 -37.22 -5.37
C LYS A 4 78.21 -38.35 -5.46
N ARG A 5 76.93 -38.01 -5.60
CA ARG A 5 76.06 -38.54 -6.69
C ARG A 5 74.86 -37.65 -6.98
N LYS A 6 74.62 -37.45 -8.27
CA LYS A 6 73.51 -36.75 -8.93
C LYS A 6 72.34 -37.71 -9.20
N SER A 7 71.12 -37.16 -9.29
CA SER A 7 70.10 -37.41 -10.33
C SER A 7 68.89 -36.51 -10.04
N GLU A 8 68.61 -35.47 -10.84
CA GLU A 8 67.59 -35.45 -11.93
C GLU A 8 66.17 -35.80 -11.43
N ALA A 9 65.30 -34.80 -11.17
CA ALA A 9 64.45 -34.03 -12.10
C ALA A 9 63.09 -34.71 -12.38
N VAL A 10 62.01 -34.17 -11.82
CA VAL A 10 60.67 -34.15 -12.46
C VAL A 10 59.95 -32.86 -12.08
N GLU A 11 59.35 -32.28 -13.10
CA GLU A 11 58.75 -30.97 -13.24
C GLU A 11 57.25 -30.96 -12.87
N SER A 12 56.73 -29.74 -12.69
CA SER A 12 55.35 -29.30 -12.96
C SER A 12 54.28 -29.43 -11.85
N GLY A 13 53.57 -28.32 -11.59
CA GLY A 13 52.26 -28.40 -10.93
C GLY A 13 51.66 -27.17 -10.25
N LYS A 14 51.55 -26.03 -10.96
CA LYS A 14 50.47 -25.02 -10.88
C LYS A 14 50.17 -24.29 -9.55
N SER A 15 50.58 -23.02 -9.55
CA SER A 15 49.82 -21.80 -9.18
C SER A 15 48.46 -21.96 -8.47
N GLY A 16 48.41 -21.66 -7.17
CA GLY A 16 47.17 -21.26 -6.48
C GLY A 16 46.96 -19.75 -6.59
N SER A 17 45.85 -19.31 -7.19
CA SER A 17 45.40 -17.91 -7.16
C SER A 17 44.90 -17.52 -5.76
N PRO A 18 45.18 -16.31 -5.25
CA PRO A 18 44.73 -15.91 -3.91
C PRO A 18 43.22 -15.67 -3.88
N ALA A 19 42.55 -16.28 -2.91
CA ALA A 19 41.12 -16.16 -2.66
C ALA A 19 40.72 -14.71 -2.36
N LYS A 20 39.73 -14.20 -3.11
CA LYS A 20 39.10 -12.89 -2.85
C LYS A 20 38.31 -12.98 -1.55
N THR A 21 38.79 -12.30 -0.52
CA THR A 21 38.05 -12.15 0.74
C THR A 21 36.83 -11.26 0.49
N HIS A 22 35.62 -11.83 0.60
CA HIS A 22 34.39 -11.05 0.66
C HIS A 22 34.40 -10.18 1.93
N LYS A 23 34.77 -8.91 1.79
CA LYS A 23 34.53 -7.92 2.83
C LYS A 23 33.01 -7.84 3.04
N LYS A 24 32.54 -8.20 4.24
CA LYS A 24 31.16 -7.90 4.68
C LYS A 24 30.89 -6.41 4.41
N PRO A 25 29.74 -6.04 3.83
CA PRO A 25 29.41 -4.64 3.61
C PRO A 25 29.45 -3.93 4.96
N LYS A 26 30.28 -2.89 5.08
CA LYS A 26 30.26 -2.00 6.24
C LYS A 26 28.86 -1.41 6.33
N GLN A 27 28.14 -1.66 7.43
CA GLN A 27 26.93 -0.91 7.73
C GLN A 27 27.29 0.57 7.72
N ALA A 28 26.68 1.33 6.80
CA ALA A 28 26.83 2.78 6.79
C ALA A 28 26.29 3.31 8.13
N LYS A 29 27.06 4.18 8.79
CA LYS A 29 26.59 4.86 10.00
C LYS A 29 25.36 5.68 9.60
N LEU A 30 24.23 5.43 10.26
CA LEU A 30 23.01 6.21 10.04
C LEU A 30 23.28 7.68 10.40
N ALA A 31 22.68 8.59 9.63
CA ALA A 31 22.74 10.01 9.96
C ALA A 31 21.94 10.28 11.25
N GLU A 32 22.37 11.28 12.02
CA GLU A 32 21.64 11.73 13.21
C GLU A 32 20.30 12.38 12.80
N PRO A 33 19.25 12.31 13.65
CA PRO A 33 18.01 13.02 13.39
C PRO A 33 18.21 14.52 13.30
N TYR A 34 17.47 15.19 12.41
CA TYR A 34 17.51 16.66 12.28
C TYR A 34 16.14 17.23 11.91
N THR A 35 15.87 18.46 12.35
CA THR A 35 14.63 19.19 12.05
C THR A 35 14.91 20.29 11.03
N GLY A 36 14.17 20.27 9.92
CA GLY A 36 14.24 21.31 8.89
C GLY A 36 13.50 22.59 9.29
N GLU A 37 13.74 23.67 8.54
CA GLU A 37 13.01 24.95 8.70
C GLU A 37 11.51 24.82 8.41
N ASP A 38 11.11 23.78 7.67
CA ASP A 38 9.72 23.41 7.41
C ASP A 38 9.03 22.74 8.63
N GLY A 39 9.75 22.60 9.75
CA GLY A 39 9.29 22.01 11.00
C GLY A 39 9.17 20.49 10.97
N TRP A 40 9.60 19.84 9.89
CA TRP A 40 9.64 18.38 9.80
C TRP A 40 10.98 17.85 10.29
N THR A 41 10.92 16.79 11.08
CA THR A 41 12.10 16.06 11.56
C THR A 41 12.30 14.80 10.74
N ILE A 42 13.51 14.65 10.21
CA ILE A 42 13.99 13.42 9.57
C ILE A 42 14.70 12.60 10.64
N HIS A 43 14.23 11.37 10.87
CA HIS A 43 14.80 10.46 11.86
C HIS A 43 15.14 9.12 11.19
N PRO A 44 16.39 8.96 10.73
CA PRO A 44 16.85 7.72 10.13
C PRO A 44 16.67 6.50 11.06
N PRO A 45 16.46 5.29 10.51
CA PRO A 45 16.50 4.98 9.08
C PRO A 45 15.20 5.23 8.30
N SER A 46 14.06 5.39 8.98
CA SER A 46 12.75 5.18 8.33
C SER A 46 11.58 5.99 8.91
N LEU A 47 11.85 7.02 9.72
CA LEU A 47 10.83 7.87 10.32
C LEU A 47 10.96 9.32 9.85
N ILE A 48 9.82 9.92 9.53
CA ILE A 48 9.66 11.36 9.33
C ILE A 48 8.50 11.81 10.20
N TYR A 49 8.66 12.90 10.96
CA TYR A 49 7.59 13.36 11.83
C TYR A 49 7.54 14.88 12.00
N LYS A 50 6.40 15.37 12.50
CA LYS A 50 6.15 16.79 12.81
C LYS A 50 5.31 16.88 14.08
N VAL A 51 5.81 17.58 15.10
CA VAL A 51 5.22 17.58 16.45
C VAL A 51 4.35 18.81 16.73
N GLY A 52 4.58 19.91 16.01
CA GLY A 52 3.90 21.18 16.29
C GLY A 52 4.12 21.70 17.72
N GLY A 53 3.33 22.70 18.13
CA GLY A 53 3.39 23.32 19.46
C GLY A 53 2.45 22.70 20.50
N MET A 54 1.93 21.50 20.26
CA MET A 54 0.89 20.90 21.09
C MET A 54 1.42 20.40 22.44
N ALA A 55 0.73 20.77 23.53
CA ALA A 55 1.06 20.28 24.86
C ALA A 55 0.93 18.74 24.97
N PRO A 56 1.69 18.08 25.86
CA PRO A 56 1.45 16.69 26.25
C PRO A 56 -0.01 16.41 26.63
N ASN A 57 -0.55 15.25 26.25
CA ASN A 57 -1.92 14.85 26.58
C ASN A 57 -2.07 13.33 26.61
N SER A 58 -2.88 12.80 27.53
CA SER A 58 -3.20 11.38 27.64
C SER A 58 -4.38 10.97 26.76
N LYS A 59 -5.21 11.92 26.34
CA LYS A 59 -6.42 11.71 25.54
C LYS A 59 -6.12 11.95 24.06
N LEU A 60 -6.01 10.87 23.29
CA LEU A 60 -5.50 10.91 21.90
C LEU A 60 -6.57 10.49 20.89
N ALA A 61 -6.78 11.33 19.87
CA ALA A 61 -7.55 10.97 18.68
C ALA A 61 -6.57 10.77 17.54
N CYS A 62 -6.36 9.51 17.16
CA CYS A 62 -5.35 9.11 16.20
C CYS A 62 -6.01 8.71 14.87
N PHE A 63 -5.37 9.05 13.76
CA PHE A 63 -5.93 8.88 12.42
C PHE A 63 -4.86 8.31 11.48
N ASP A 64 -5.27 7.46 10.54
CA ASP A 64 -4.54 7.31 9.28
C ASP A 64 -4.74 8.56 8.39
N LEU A 65 -3.94 8.68 7.33
CA LEU A 65 -4.04 9.77 6.36
C LEU A 65 -4.83 9.38 5.10
N ASP A 66 -4.39 8.33 4.40
CA ASP A 66 -4.73 8.04 3.00
C ASP A 66 -5.93 7.09 2.93
N GLY A 67 -7.10 7.60 2.54
CA GLY A 67 -8.36 6.86 2.63
C GLY A 67 -9.16 7.19 3.89
N THR A 68 -8.53 7.85 4.87
CA THR A 68 -9.13 8.22 6.16
C THR A 68 -9.40 9.72 6.30
N LEU A 69 -8.36 10.56 6.29
CA LEU A 69 -8.53 12.02 6.35
C LEU A 69 -8.63 12.63 4.96
N VAL A 70 -7.89 12.07 4.01
CA VAL A 70 -7.79 12.57 2.64
C VAL A 70 -7.88 11.46 1.60
N ASN A 71 -8.41 11.80 0.44
CA ASN A 71 -8.41 11.01 -0.78
C ASN A 71 -7.64 11.76 -1.87
N THR A 72 -7.18 11.06 -2.91
CA THR A 72 -6.61 11.73 -4.09
C THR A 72 -7.69 12.37 -4.95
N LYS A 73 -7.43 13.55 -5.53
CA LYS A 73 -8.32 14.17 -6.53
C LYS A 73 -8.27 13.38 -7.84
N SER A 74 -7.09 12.88 -8.19
CA SER A 74 -6.80 12.09 -9.38
C SER A 74 -7.43 10.70 -9.35
N LYS A 75 -7.85 10.23 -8.17
CA LYS A 75 -8.36 8.88 -7.90
C LYS A 75 -7.32 7.79 -8.12
N SER A 76 -6.05 8.17 -8.24
CA SER A 76 -4.93 7.23 -8.20
C SER A 76 -4.71 6.75 -6.76
N GLN A 77 -4.21 5.53 -6.59
CA GLN A 77 -3.90 4.98 -5.26
C GLN A 77 -2.88 5.85 -4.52
N PHE A 78 -1.90 6.40 -5.23
CA PHE A 78 -0.91 7.32 -4.70
C PHE A 78 -1.15 8.72 -5.27
N ALA A 79 -1.02 9.74 -4.42
CA ALA A 79 -1.06 11.13 -4.86
C ALA A 79 0.01 11.39 -5.93
N ARG A 80 -0.28 12.27 -6.89
CA ARG A 80 0.65 12.63 -7.98
C ARG A 80 1.59 13.78 -7.63
N ASP A 81 1.10 14.71 -6.83
CA ASP A 81 1.82 15.88 -6.32
C ASP A 81 1.22 16.31 -4.96
N GLU A 82 1.71 17.41 -4.39
CA GLU A 82 1.29 17.97 -3.11
C GLU A 82 -0.13 18.59 -3.12
N ASN A 83 -0.74 18.74 -4.29
CA ASN A 83 -2.08 19.30 -4.48
C ASN A 83 -3.14 18.24 -4.85
N ASP A 84 -2.69 17.02 -5.17
CA ASP A 84 -3.52 15.85 -5.47
C ASP A 84 -4.14 15.22 -4.21
N TRP A 85 -4.93 16.03 -3.51
CA TRP A 85 -5.66 15.62 -2.34
C TRP A 85 -6.97 16.39 -2.21
N LYS A 86 -7.96 15.75 -1.61
CA LYS A 86 -9.21 16.31 -1.11
C LYS A 86 -9.51 15.64 0.22
N PHE A 87 -10.31 16.26 1.09
CA PHE A 87 -10.77 15.58 2.29
C PHE A 87 -11.55 14.30 1.94
N PHE A 88 -11.55 13.34 2.87
CA PHE A 88 -12.36 12.13 2.75
C PHE A 88 -13.83 12.47 2.47
N ASN A 89 -14.36 13.45 3.21
CA ASN A 89 -15.57 14.19 2.90
C ASN A 89 -15.54 15.60 3.54
N LYS A 90 -16.55 16.42 3.24
CA LYS A 90 -16.71 17.77 3.81
C LYS A 90 -16.80 17.86 5.35
N LYS A 91 -17.07 16.76 6.06
CA LYS A 91 -17.19 16.76 7.53
C LYS A 91 -15.84 16.62 8.25
N VAL A 92 -14.80 16.13 7.58
CA VAL A 92 -13.47 15.93 8.20
C VAL A 92 -12.98 17.17 8.95
N PRO A 93 -12.95 18.38 8.37
CA PRO A 93 -12.43 19.55 9.08
C PRO A 93 -13.23 19.90 10.34
N GLN A 94 -14.56 19.79 10.27
CA GLN A 94 -15.44 20.06 11.40
C GLN A 94 -15.23 19.06 12.52
N VAL A 95 -15.14 17.76 12.21
CA VAL A 95 -14.97 16.70 13.20
C VAL A 95 -13.60 16.78 13.89
N LEU A 96 -12.53 17.12 13.16
CA LEU A 96 -11.21 17.34 13.77
C LEU A 96 -11.23 18.50 14.77
N LYS A 97 -11.85 19.64 14.42
CA LYS A 97 -12.04 20.77 15.35
C LYS A 97 -12.88 20.40 16.57
N GLN A 98 -13.89 19.54 16.39
CA GLN A 98 -14.69 19.05 17.51
C GLN A 98 -13.87 18.20 18.48
N TYR A 99 -13.00 17.32 17.98
CA TYR A 99 -12.12 16.53 18.85
C TYR A 99 -11.10 17.41 19.59
N GLU A 100 -10.50 18.39 18.90
CA GLU A 100 -9.63 19.39 19.56
C GLU A 100 -10.37 20.14 20.68
N ALA A 101 -11.59 20.63 20.41
CA ALA A 101 -12.42 21.31 21.40
C ALA A 101 -12.84 20.40 22.58
N GLN A 102 -12.89 19.08 22.36
CA GLN A 102 -13.12 18.07 23.40
C GLN A 102 -11.84 17.69 24.18
N GLY A 103 -10.73 18.38 23.92
CA GLY A 103 -9.46 18.19 24.59
C GLY A 103 -8.66 16.99 24.10
N TYR A 104 -8.93 16.47 22.90
CA TYR A 104 -8.09 15.45 22.29
C TYR A 104 -6.82 16.08 21.70
N LYS A 105 -5.66 15.46 21.94
CA LYS A 105 -4.50 15.65 21.06
C LYS A 105 -4.72 14.84 19.78
N LEU A 106 -4.64 15.52 18.64
CA LEU A 106 -4.80 14.92 17.32
C LEU A 106 -3.46 14.41 16.79
N VAL A 107 -3.43 13.17 16.31
CA VAL A 107 -2.20 12.53 15.80
C VAL A 107 -2.48 11.77 14.51
N ILE A 108 -1.59 11.90 13.53
CA ILE A 108 -1.60 11.13 12.28
C ILE A 108 -0.48 10.09 12.32
N PHE A 109 -0.82 8.83 12.05
CA PHE A 109 0.13 7.74 11.85
C PHE A 109 -0.07 7.15 10.45
N SER A 110 0.92 7.28 9.56
CA SER A 110 0.77 6.89 8.15
C SER A 110 1.93 6.06 7.61
N ASN A 111 1.59 5.06 6.81
CA ASN A 111 2.51 4.14 6.16
C ASN A 111 2.92 4.66 4.76
N GLN A 112 4.10 5.26 4.60
CA GLN A 112 4.53 5.97 3.38
C GLN A 112 5.67 5.26 2.63
N ALA A 113 5.42 4.02 2.18
CA ALA A 113 6.41 3.17 1.48
C ALA A 113 6.93 3.76 0.14
N GLY A 114 6.27 4.78 -0.40
CA GLY A 114 6.75 5.51 -1.57
C GLY A 114 8.02 6.33 -1.30
N ILE A 115 8.28 6.71 -0.05
CA ILE A 115 9.45 7.50 0.37
C ILE A 115 10.71 6.62 0.45
N ARG A 116 10.58 5.40 0.99
CA ARG A 116 11.70 4.45 1.21
C ARG A 116 12.79 5.09 2.09
N SER A 117 14.05 4.72 1.89
CA SER A 117 15.21 5.23 2.63
C SER A 117 15.67 6.66 2.26
N LYS A 118 15.11 7.29 1.23
CA LYS A 118 15.42 8.68 0.86
C LYS A 118 14.48 9.66 1.57
N LEU A 119 14.67 9.81 2.88
CA LEU A 119 13.76 10.54 3.77
C LEU A 119 13.65 12.05 3.47
N ASP A 120 14.62 12.61 2.76
CA ASP A 120 14.67 14.00 2.31
C ASP A 120 14.52 14.14 0.78
N GLY A 121 14.15 13.05 0.10
CA GLY A 121 13.98 13.06 -1.35
C GLY A 121 12.63 13.65 -1.81
N LYS A 122 12.48 13.79 -3.12
CA LYS A 122 11.27 14.33 -3.78
C LYS A 122 9.94 13.72 -3.30
N ASN A 123 9.92 12.41 -3.02
CA ASN A 123 8.71 11.74 -2.53
C ASN A 123 8.36 12.14 -1.10
N ALA A 124 9.37 12.40 -0.26
CA ALA A 124 9.16 12.93 1.08
C ALA A 124 8.66 14.38 1.00
N GLU A 125 9.31 15.24 0.21
CA GLU A 125 8.91 16.65 0.01
C GLU A 125 7.44 16.76 -0.42
N LYS A 126 7.04 15.97 -1.43
CA LYS A 126 5.67 15.90 -1.91
C LYS A 126 4.69 15.45 -0.83
N THR A 127 5.04 14.43 -0.04
CA THR A 127 4.18 13.90 1.03
C THR A 127 4.03 14.92 2.16
N LYS A 128 5.15 15.53 2.59
CA LYS A 128 5.18 16.62 3.57
C LYS A 128 4.31 17.80 3.11
N GLY A 129 4.52 18.28 1.89
CA GLY A 129 3.75 19.38 1.31
C GLY A 129 2.26 19.11 1.22
N ARG A 130 1.86 17.88 0.86
CA ARG A 130 0.45 17.45 0.86
C ARG A 130 -0.18 17.56 2.25
N ILE A 131 0.53 17.08 3.28
CA ILE A 131 0.06 17.12 4.66
C ILE A 131 0.03 18.56 5.16
N ASP A 132 1.06 19.36 4.91
CA ASP A 132 1.10 20.78 5.30
C ASP A 132 -0.05 21.57 4.65
N ASN A 133 -0.36 21.32 3.38
CA ASN A 133 -1.51 21.93 2.71
C ASN A 133 -2.84 21.53 3.35
N MET A 134 -2.99 20.27 3.74
CA MET A 134 -4.15 19.77 4.45
C MET A 134 -4.29 20.45 5.82
N LEU A 135 -3.23 20.47 6.64
CA LEU A 135 -3.20 21.09 7.96
C LEU A 135 -3.52 22.59 7.90
N LYS A 136 -2.94 23.32 6.93
CA LYS A 136 -3.27 24.74 6.66
C LYS A 136 -4.75 24.96 6.35
N THR A 137 -5.38 24.01 5.65
CA THR A 137 -6.79 24.12 5.26
C THR A 137 -7.73 23.85 6.43
N VAL A 138 -7.44 22.84 7.27
CA VAL A 138 -8.27 22.51 8.42
C VAL A 138 -8.07 23.50 9.58
N GLN A 139 -6.89 24.10 9.71
CA GLN A 139 -6.53 25.00 10.82
C GLN A 139 -6.70 24.32 12.19
N VAL A 140 -6.18 23.10 12.31
CA VAL A 140 -6.01 22.41 13.59
C VAL A 140 -4.56 21.93 13.68
N ASP A 141 -4.01 21.96 14.88
CA ASP A 141 -2.67 21.42 15.11
C ASP A 141 -2.75 19.90 15.26
N MET A 142 -1.89 19.19 14.54
CA MET A 142 -1.78 17.74 14.63
C MET A 142 -0.30 17.34 14.67
N GLN A 143 -0.01 16.30 15.45
CA GLN A 143 1.26 15.59 15.31
C GLN A 143 1.18 14.61 14.14
N VAL A 144 2.27 14.42 13.42
CA VAL A 144 2.31 13.55 12.24
C VAL A 144 3.53 12.65 12.30
N PHE A 145 3.35 11.35 12.03
CA PHE A 145 4.40 10.36 11.99
C PHE A 145 4.24 9.49 10.73
N LEU A 146 5.33 9.38 9.96
CA LEU A 146 5.38 8.69 8.68
C LEU A 146 6.42 7.57 8.74
N ALA A 147 5.98 6.31 8.66
CA ALA A 147 6.86 5.15 8.53
C ALA A 147 7.15 4.89 7.04
N THR A 148 8.42 4.94 6.64
CA THR A 148 8.80 4.90 5.22
C THR A 148 9.28 3.53 4.73
N GLU A 149 9.60 2.62 5.64
CA GLU A 149 10.10 1.26 5.37
C GLU A 149 9.18 0.18 6.00
N LYS A 150 9.50 -1.09 5.75
CA LYS A 150 8.79 -2.25 6.33
C LYS A 150 9.52 -2.77 7.57
N ASP A 151 9.43 -2.03 8.65
CA ASP A 151 10.05 -2.33 9.94
C ASP A 151 9.06 -2.12 11.10
N GLY A 152 9.56 -2.17 12.35
CA GLY A 152 8.74 -2.05 13.55
C GLY A 152 8.01 -0.70 13.72
N LEU A 153 8.34 0.32 12.91
CA LEU A 153 7.58 1.57 12.90
C LEU A 153 6.31 1.48 12.06
N ARG A 154 6.26 0.54 11.11
CA ARG A 154 5.18 0.42 10.13
C ARG A 154 3.96 -0.27 10.72
N LYS A 155 2.77 0.32 10.59
CA LYS A 155 1.50 -0.33 10.95
C LYS A 155 1.38 -1.69 10.21
N PRO A 156 0.95 -2.78 10.88
CA PRO A 156 0.27 -2.82 12.18
C PRO A 156 1.18 -2.79 13.42
N GLU A 157 2.50 -2.68 13.27
CA GLU A 157 3.42 -2.57 14.40
C GLU A 157 3.26 -1.23 15.14
N CYS A 158 3.54 -1.22 16.44
CA CYS A 158 3.29 -0.07 17.31
C CYS A 158 4.42 0.96 17.36
N GLY A 159 5.49 0.84 16.57
CA GLY A 159 6.71 1.63 16.78
C GLY A 159 6.49 3.14 16.66
N MET A 160 5.68 3.62 15.71
CA MET A 160 5.35 5.05 15.64
C MET A 160 4.62 5.55 16.90
N TRP A 161 3.72 4.72 17.46
CA TRP A 161 2.99 5.05 18.69
C TRP A 161 3.92 5.13 19.90
N SER A 162 4.78 4.12 20.10
CA SER A 162 5.75 4.10 21.19
C SER A 162 6.71 5.30 21.08
N PHE A 163 7.22 5.56 19.88
CA PHE A 163 8.09 6.70 19.63
C PHE A 163 7.41 8.03 19.99
N MET A 164 6.16 8.21 19.59
CA MET A 164 5.40 9.43 19.90
C MET A 164 5.24 9.66 21.41
N LEU A 165 4.87 8.63 22.17
CA LEU A 165 4.71 8.76 23.63
C LEU A 165 6.04 9.08 24.33
N GLU A 166 7.10 8.38 23.95
CA GLU A 166 8.43 8.51 24.56
C GLU A 166 9.10 9.85 24.23
N ASN A 167 8.99 10.31 22.98
CA ASN A 167 9.80 11.42 22.47
C ASN A 167 8.99 12.68 22.15
N CYS A 168 7.68 12.56 21.93
CA CYS A 168 6.85 13.64 21.38
C CYS A 168 5.60 13.98 22.22
N ASN A 169 5.45 13.34 23.40
CA ASN A 169 4.36 13.58 24.33
C ASN A 169 4.84 13.87 25.76
N GLY A 170 6.08 14.35 25.93
CA GLY A 170 6.64 14.71 27.24
C GLY A 170 6.67 13.54 28.23
N GLY A 171 6.74 12.30 27.75
CA GLY A 171 6.68 11.09 28.57
C GLY A 171 5.29 10.73 29.12
N MET A 172 4.25 11.53 28.82
CA MET A 172 2.89 11.27 29.26
C MET A 172 2.32 10.05 28.54
N GLN A 173 1.83 9.08 29.32
CA GLN A 173 1.17 7.89 28.80
C GLN A 173 -0.23 8.22 28.30
N ALA A 174 -0.68 7.52 27.26
CA ALA A 174 -2.05 7.63 26.79
C ALA A 174 -3.02 6.86 27.70
N ASP A 175 -4.17 7.46 27.95
CA ASP A 175 -5.32 6.73 28.47
C ASP A 175 -5.96 5.97 27.32
N LYS A 176 -5.72 4.66 27.30
CA LYS A 176 -6.19 3.76 26.23
C LYS A 176 -7.71 3.59 26.20
N THR A 177 -8.42 3.92 27.27
CA THR A 177 -9.88 3.75 27.36
C THR A 177 -10.64 4.85 26.64
N VAL A 178 -10.06 6.05 26.57
CA VAL A 178 -10.66 7.23 25.93
C VAL A 178 -9.99 7.61 24.60
N SER A 179 -8.78 7.09 24.36
CA SER A 179 -8.06 7.26 23.09
C SER A 179 -8.58 6.30 22.04
N PHE A 180 -8.42 6.63 20.75
CA PHE A 180 -8.87 5.75 19.67
C PHE A 180 -8.06 5.96 18.39
N PHE A 181 -8.09 4.98 17.49
CA PHE A 181 -7.52 5.06 16.15
C PHE A 181 -8.61 4.96 15.07
N VAL A 182 -8.56 5.85 14.08
CA VAL A 182 -9.43 5.84 12.90
C VAL A 182 -8.61 5.48 11.68
N GLY A 183 -9.05 4.49 10.90
CA GLY A 183 -8.34 4.07 9.69
C GLY A 183 -9.21 3.26 8.72
N ASP A 184 -8.93 3.32 7.43
CA ASP A 184 -9.67 2.61 6.38
C ASP A 184 -9.15 1.19 6.12
N ALA A 185 -7.92 0.87 6.53
CA ALA A 185 -7.39 -0.50 6.45
C ALA A 185 -7.96 -1.36 7.59
N ALA A 186 -9.26 -1.68 7.50
CA ALA A 186 -10.03 -2.36 8.53
C ALA A 186 -10.24 -3.87 8.26
N GLY A 187 -9.71 -4.40 7.15
CA GLY A 187 -9.87 -5.80 6.75
C GLY A 187 -11.28 -6.15 6.25
N ARG A 188 -12.09 -5.17 5.86
CA ARG A 188 -13.38 -5.42 5.18
C ARG A 188 -13.12 -5.98 3.79
N THR A 189 -14.12 -6.63 3.20
CA THR A 189 -14.01 -7.31 1.89
C THR A 189 -13.30 -6.49 0.81
N PHE A 190 -13.55 -5.17 0.75
CA PHE A 190 -12.98 -4.30 -0.26
C PHE A 190 -11.76 -3.49 0.21
N ASP A 191 -11.41 -3.55 1.49
CA ASP A 191 -10.23 -2.87 2.03
C ASP A 191 -8.95 -3.48 1.46
N PHE A 192 -7.93 -2.66 1.24
CA PHE A 192 -6.65 -3.13 0.71
C PHE A 192 -5.87 -4.00 1.70
N ASP A 193 -6.00 -3.70 3.00
CA ASP A 193 -5.25 -4.31 4.09
C ASP A 193 -6.07 -4.21 5.40
N ASP A 194 -5.56 -4.76 6.49
CA ASP A 194 -6.11 -4.64 7.85
C ASP A 194 -5.15 -3.92 8.82
N THR A 195 -4.11 -3.26 8.28
CA THR A 195 -3.01 -2.68 9.08
C THR A 195 -3.46 -1.65 10.12
N ASP A 196 -4.52 -0.89 9.87
CA ASP A 196 -5.02 0.12 10.81
C ASP A 196 -5.75 -0.51 11.99
N LYS A 197 -6.58 -1.51 11.70
CA LYS A 197 -7.23 -2.32 12.74
C LYS A 197 -6.21 -3.09 13.57
N GLY A 198 -5.20 -3.67 12.90
CA GLY A 198 -4.09 -4.35 13.57
C GLY A 198 -3.28 -3.40 14.47
N PHE A 199 -2.98 -2.18 14.00
CA PHE A 199 -2.28 -1.15 14.78
C PHE A 199 -3.04 -0.80 16.06
N ALA A 200 -4.33 -0.51 15.94
CA ALA A 200 -5.17 -0.19 17.09
C ALA A 200 -5.25 -1.35 18.10
N ALA A 201 -5.40 -2.59 17.59
CA ALA A 201 -5.44 -3.79 18.42
C ALA A 201 -4.12 -4.04 19.16
N ASN A 202 -2.98 -3.89 18.48
CA ASN A 202 -1.65 -4.08 19.07
C ASN A 202 -1.33 -3.01 20.13
N ILE A 203 -1.85 -1.79 19.98
CA ILE A 203 -1.77 -0.74 21.01
C ILE A 203 -2.73 -1.05 22.17
N GLY A 204 -3.89 -1.64 21.88
CA GLY A 204 -4.98 -1.85 22.82
C GLY A 204 -5.88 -0.62 22.98
N ILE A 205 -6.16 0.09 21.88
CA ILE A 205 -7.11 1.21 21.85
C ILE A 205 -8.29 0.90 20.91
N PRO A 206 -9.49 1.47 21.17
CA PRO A 206 -10.63 1.41 20.27
C PRO A 206 -10.28 1.76 18.82
N PHE A 207 -10.75 0.94 17.88
CA PHE A 207 -10.65 1.17 16.44
C PHE A 207 -11.99 1.65 15.87
N LYS A 208 -11.95 2.60 14.93
CA LYS A 208 -13.11 3.09 14.18
C LYS A 208 -12.77 3.20 12.70
N ILE A 209 -13.77 3.06 11.84
CA ILE A 209 -13.62 3.34 10.41
C ILE A 209 -13.95 4.81 10.10
N PRO A 210 -13.44 5.39 9.00
CA PRO A 210 -13.70 6.78 8.65
C PRO A 210 -15.19 7.06 8.45
N GLU A 211 -15.96 6.09 7.94
CA GLU A 211 -17.40 6.22 7.71
C GLU A 211 -18.18 6.42 9.00
N ASP A 212 -17.80 5.77 10.10
CA ASP A 212 -18.44 5.92 11.41
C ASP A 212 -18.16 7.29 12.03
N VAL A 213 -16.98 7.85 11.74
CA VAL A 213 -16.50 9.10 12.35
C VAL A 213 -16.89 10.33 11.52
N PHE A 214 -16.80 10.23 10.20
CA PHE A 214 -17.00 11.34 9.27
C PHE A 214 -18.26 11.18 8.40
N GLY A 215 -18.93 10.03 8.39
CA GLY A 215 -20.01 9.70 7.44
C GLY A 215 -19.48 9.22 6.08
N GLU A 216 -20.36 9.03 5.08
CA GLU A 216 -19.98 8.51 3.76
C GLU A 216 -18.89 9.36 3.06
N GLY A 217 -17.95 8.69 2.39
CA GLY A 217 -16.87 9.33 1.63
C GLY A 217 -17.33 9.90 0.28
N GLU A 218 -16.64 10.94 -0.22
CA GLU A 218 -16.96 11.62 -1.50
C GLU A 218 -16.36 10.93 -2.73
N SER A 219 -15.81 9.74 -2.57
CA SER A 219 -15.34 8.90 -3.67
C SER A 219 -16.56 8.25 -4.31
N LYS A 220 -17.03 8.80 -5.46
CA LYS A 220 -18.19 8.36 -6.28
C LYS A 220 -18.77 6.99 -5.86
N LYS A 221 -20.06 6.95 -5.49
CA LYS A 221 -20.99 5.79 -5.50
C LYS A 221 -20.33 4.48 -5.95
N GLN A 222 -19.38 3.95 -5.19
CA GLN A 222 -19.17 2.52 -5.19
C GLN A 222 -20.39 2.06 -4.41
N VAL A 223 -21.24 1.30 -5.10
CA VAL A 223 -22.43 0.75 -4.48
C VAL A 223 -21.98 0.15 -3.14
N ASN A 224 -22.54 0.64 -2.04
CA ASN A 224 -22.15 0.18 -0.72
C ASN A 224 -22.68 -1.25 -0.59
N LEU A 225 -21.87 -2.23 -1.01
CA LEU A 225 -22.25 -3.64 -1.00
C LEU A 225 -22.50 -4.14 0.43
N ALA A 226 -22.03 -3.42 1.46
CA ALA A 226 -22.35 -3.70 2.86
C ALA A 226 -23.83 -3.41 3.21
N GLN A 227 -24.58 -2.73 2.34
CA GLN A 227 -26.03 -2.50 2.47
C GLN A 227 -26.86 -3.29 1.44
N MET A 228 -26.22 -4.08 0.58
CA MET A 228 -26.93 -4.96 -0.37
C MET A 228 -27.15 -6.31 0.29
N GLU A 229 -28.41 -6.67 0.53
CA GLU A 229 -28.74 -8.04 0.94
C GLU A 229 -28.31 -8.99 -0.19
N ALA A 230 -27.53 -10.02 0.17
CA ALA A 230 -27.14 -11.05 -0.77
C ALA A 230 -28.44 -11.71 -1.30
N PRO A 231 -28.71 -11.69 -2.61
CA PRO A 231 -29.87 -12.38 -3.15
C PRO A 231 -29.77 -13.87 -2.80
N ALA A 232 -30.92 -14.50 -2.49
CA ALA A 232 -30.98 -15.92 -2.08
C ALA A 232 -30.30 -16.86 -3.10
N ASP A 233 -30.33 -16.47 -4.38
CA ASP A 233 -29.59 -17.11 -5.46
C ASP A 233 -28.59 -16.14 -6.08
N ASN A 234 -27.34 -16.58 -6.26
CA ASN A 234 -26.33 -15.83 -7.00
C ASN A 234 -26.64 -15.88 -8.51
N LEU A 235 -27.32 -14.85 -9.03
CA LEU A 235 -27.65 -14.72 -10.46
C LEU A 235 -26.43 -14.72 -11.40
N ASN A 236 -25.22 -14.55 -10.84
CA ASN A 236 -23.95 -14.43 -11.55
C ASN A 236 -22.96 -15.55 -11.16
N GLU A 237 -23.47 -16.70 -10.72
CA GLU A 237 -22.68 -17.81 -10.17
C GLU A 237 -21.49 -18.22 -11.07
N GLU A 238 -21.69 -18.36 -12.38
CA GLU A 238 -20.62 -18.73 -13.32
C GLU A 238 -19.46 -17.72 -13.30
N LEU A 239 -19.78 -16.43 -13.42
CA LEU A 239 -18.79 -15.35 -13.35
C LEU A 239 -18.13 -15.30 -11.97
N THR A 240 -18.90 -15.45 -10.89
CA THR A 240 -18.36 -15.53 -9.53
C THR A 240 -17.36 -16.69 -9.40
N ASN A 241 -17.68 -17.87 -9.92
CA ASN A 241 -16.84 -19.06 -9.83
C ASN A 241 -15.56 -18.91 -10.68
N ILE A 242 -15.65 -18.30 -11.85
CA ILE A 242 -14.47 -17.94 -12.67
C ILE A 242 -13.49 -17.07 -11.88
N PHE A 243 -13.98 -16.04 -11.19
CA PHE A 243 -13.12 -15.15 -10.42
C PHE A 243 -12.63 -15.79 -9.11
N LYS A 244 -13.39 -16.70 -8.49
CA LYS A 244 -12.90 -17.52 -7.37
C LYS A 244 -11.75 -18.42 -7.81
N GLU A 245 -11.91 -19.12 -8.93
CA GLU A 245 -10.88 -20.01 -9.47
C GLU A 245 -9.62 -19.23 -9.90
N LEU A 246 -9.79 -18.06 -10.55
CA LEU A 246 -8.67 -17.17 -10.84
C LEU A 246 -7.92 -16.74 -9.57
N ALA A 247 -8.61 -16.54 -8.45
CA ALA A 247 -7.97 -16.21 -7.18
C ALA A 247 -7.17 -17.39 -6.63
N ASP A 248 -7.73 -18.60 -6.69
CA ASP A 248 -7.10 -19.82 -6.17
C ASP A 248 -5.87 -20.21 -7.00
N LEU A 249 -5.95 -20.11 -8.33
CA LEU A 249 -4.82 -20.34 -9.23
C LEU A 249 -3.73 -19.27 -9.15
N ASN A 250 -3.99 -18.14 -8.46
CA ASN A 250 -3.01 -17.10 -8.17
C ASN A 250 -2.68 -17.03 -6.66
N ALA A 251 -2.75 -18.15 -5.95
CA ALA A 251 -2.55 -18.21 -4.50
C ALA A 251 -1.23 -17.57 -4.02
N ASP A 252 -0.16 -17.69 -4.80
CA ASP A 252 1.17 -17.16 -4.47
C ASP A 252 1.29 -15.63 -4.63
N ASP A 253 0.40 -15.01 -5.43
CA ASP A 253 0.34 -13.57 -5.64
C ASP A 253 -0.81 -12.97 -4.82
N ARG A 254 -0.51 -12.61 -3.57
CA ARG A 254 -1.48 -12.04 -2.62
C ARG A 254 -2.31 -10.90 -3.23
N PHE A 255 -1.69 -10.06 -4.06
CA PHE A 255 -2.37 -8.92 -4.68
C PHE A 255 -3.38 -9.36 -5.73
N LYS A 256 -2.99 -10.28 -6.62
CA LYS A 256 -3.92 -10.83 -7.63
C LYS A 256 -5.02 -11.65 -6.99
N LYS A 257 -4.68 -12.52 -6.02
CA LYS A 257 -5.66 -13.31 -5.27
C LYS A 257 -6.72 -12.40 -4.64
N SER A 258 -6.30 -11.39 -3.88
CA SER A 258 -7.22 -10.43 -3.25
C SER A 258 -8.05 -9.67 -4.27
N ALA A 259 -7.45 -9.23 -5.38
CA ALA A 259 -8.17 -8.53 -6.44
C ALA A 259 -9.27 -9.40 -7.06
N TYR A 260 -9.00 -10.67 -7.36
CA TYR A 260 -10.00 -11.58 -7.92
C TYR A 260 -11.09 -11.97 -6.91
N GLN A 261 -10.75 -12.17 -5.64
CA GLN A 261 -11.73 -12.40 -4.57
C GLN A 261 -12.70 -11.23 -4.40
N LYS A 262 -12.20 -9.99 -4.48
CA LYS A 262 -13.03 -8.78 -4.45
C LYS A 262 -14.00 -8.74 -5.62
N VAL A 263 -13.53 -9.06 -6.83
CA VAL A 263 -14.41 -9.13 -8.00
C VAL A 263 -15.46 -10.20 -7.79
N ALA A 264 -15.09 -11.44 -7.44
CA ALA A 264 -16.03 -12.54 -7.24
C ALA A 264 -17.16 -12.16 -6.26
N THR A 265 -16.81 -11.49 -5.15
CA THR A 265 -17.77 -11.03 -4.14
C THR A 265 -18.65 -9.91 -4.67
N ALA A 266 -18.09 -8.94 -5.40
CA ALA A 266 -18.88 -7.89 -6.03
C ALA A 266 -19.90 -8.43 -7.04
N LEU A 267 -19.52 -9.43 -7.84
CA LEU A 267 -20.42 -10.04 -8.82
C LEU A 267 -21.52 -10.87 -8.14
N SER A 268 -21.20 -11.56 -7.04
CA SER A 268 -22.21 -12.36 -6.31
C SER A 268 -23.27 -11.51 -5.60
N LEU A 269 -22.91 -10.29 -5.20
CA LEU A 269 -23.82 -9.34 -4.56
C LEU A 269 -24.56 -8.45 -5.57
N PHE A 270 -24.27 -8.58 -6.87
CA PHE A 270 -24.93 -7.78 -7.88
C PHE A 270 -26.35 -8.31 -8.13
N GLY A 271 -27.35 -7.54 -7.71
CA GLY A 271 -28.76 -7.95 -7.67
C GLY A 271 -29.47 -8.16 -9.03
N SER A 272 -28.73 -8.20 -10.14
CA SER A 272 -29.28 -8.53 -11.46
C SER A 272 -28.30 -9.40 -12.24
N LYS A 273 -28.79 -10.12 -13.26
CA LYS A 273 -27.92 -10.90 -14.14
C LYS A 273 -27.02 -9.98 -14.97
N ILE A 274 -25.72 -10.24 -14.94
CA ILE A 274 -24.73 -9.47 -15.69
C ILE A 274 -24.85 -9.82 -17.17
N THR A 275 -24.93 -8.78 -18.00
CA THR A 275 -25.03 -8.85 -19.45
C THR A 275 -24.22 -7.73 -20.09
N MET A 276 -24.00 -7.79 -21.41
CA MET A 276 -23.31 -6.71 -22.13
C MET A 276 -24.00 -5.34 -21.97
N ALA A 277 -25.30 -5.32 -21.71
CA ALA A 277 -26.08 -4.08 -21.58
C ALA A 277 -25.85 -3.34 -20.25
N ASN A 278 -25.55 -4.06 -19.16
CA ASN A 278 -25.38 -3.48 -17.81
C ASN A 278 -23.92 -3.43 -17.31
N LEU A 279 -22.94 -3.66 -18.19
CA LEU A 279 -21.51 -3.57 -17.84
C LEU A 279 -21.08 -2.21 -17.28
N LYS A 280 -21.78 -1.14 -17.66
CA LYS A 280 -21.53 0.20 -17.09
C LYS A 280 -21.77 0.23 -15.59
N ASP A 281 -22.75 -0.52 -15.11
CA ASP A 281 -23.12 -0.63 -13.70
C ASP A 281 -22.15 -1.57 -12.96
N VAL A 282 -21.80 -2.70 -13.60
CA VAL A 282 -20.79 -3.63 -13.09
C VAL A 282 -19.43 -2.95 -12.89
N LYS A 283 -19.06 -2.02 -13.79
CA LYS A 283 -17.84 -1.21 -13.67
C LYS A 283 -17.85 -0.26 -12.46
N GLN A 284 -19.02 0.10 -11.93
CA GLN A 284 -19.11 0.93 -10.71
C GLN A 284 -18.97 0.10 -9.43
N LEU A 285 -18.98 -1.23 -9.52
CA LEU A 285 -18.83 -2.07 -8.35
C LEU A 285 -17.41 -1.94 -7.76
N PRO A 286 -17.30 -1.89 -6.43
CA PRO A 286 -16.00 -1.87 -5.78
C PRO A 286 -15.20 -3.14 -6.13
N GLY A 287 -13.89 -2.98 -6.34
CA GLY A 287 -13.00 -4.07 -6.77
C GLY A 287 -13.03 -4.41 -8.27
N VAL A 288 -14.02 -3.95 -9.04
CA VAL A 288 -14.09 -4.20 -10.49
C VAL A 288 -13.29 -3.17 -11.27
N GLY A 289 -12.02 -3.49 -11.54
CA GLY A 289 -11.15 -2.69 -12.40
C GLY A 289 -11.31 -2.98 -13.90
N LYS A 290 -10.65 -2.18 -14.75
CA LYS A 290 -10.66 -2.36 -16.22
C LYS A 290 -10.28 -3.78 -16.64
N ALA A 291 -9.23 -4.35 -16.04
CA ALA A 291 -8.74 -5.68 -16.38
C ALA A 291 -9.71 -6.81 -15.99
N SER A 292 -10.50 -6.62 -14.94
CA SER A 292 -11.56 -7.56 -14.54
C SER A 292 -12.76 -7.41 -15.46
N LEU A 293 -13.13 -6.16 -15.80
CA LEU A 293 -14.22 -5.88 -16.74
C LEU A 293 -13.96 -6.50 -18.12
N THR A 294 -12.72 -6.43 -18.62
CA THR A 294 -12.34 -7.09 -19.87
C THR A 294 -12.55 -8.60 -19.82
N LYS A 295 -12.27 -9.26 -18.69
CA LYS A 295 -12.52 -10.72 -18.53
C LYS A 295 -14.01 -11.03 -18.47
N ILE A 296 -14.80 -10.16 -17.84
CA ILE A 296 -16.26 -10.29 -17.81
C ILE A 296 -16.81 -10.15 -19.25
N GLU A 297 -16.38 -9.13 -20.00
CA GLU A 297 -16.73 -8.92 -21.40
C GLU A 297 -16.35 -10.13 -22.28
N GLU A 298 -15.14 -10.66 -22.09
CA GLU A 298 -14.63 -11.84 -22.78
C GLU A 298 -15.50 -13.06 -22.51
N PHE A 299 -15.85 -13.31 -21.26
CA PHE A 299 -16.73 -14.42 -20.88
C PHE A 299 -18.13 -14.27 -21.47
N LEU A 300 -18.73 -13.08 -21.39
CA LEU A 300 -20.06 -12.82 -21.95
C LEU A 300 -20.11 -12.97 -23.46
N THR A 301 -18.99 -12.74 -24.16
CA THR A 301 -18.90 -12.84 -25.62
C THR A 301 -18.56 -14.25 -26.09
N THR A 302 -17.67 -14.94 -25.38
CA THR A 302 -17.05 -16.19 -25.85
C THR A 302 -17.42 -17.42 -25.03
N GLY A 303 -18.02 -17.23 -23.84
CA GLY A 303 -18.24 -18.28 -22.84
C GLY A 303 -16.98 -18.73 -22.10
N LYS A 304 -15.82 -18.09 -22.34
CA LYS A 304 -14.53 -18.45 -21.75
C LYS A 304 -13.73 -17.23 -21.32
N VAL A 305 -12.72 -17.44 -20.48
CA VAL A 305 -11.70 -16.44 -20.14
C VAL A 305 -10.34 -17.06 -20.45
N GLU A 306 -9.65 -16.59 -21.50
CA GLU A 306 -8.39 -17.16 -21.98
C GLU A 306 -7.32 -17.25 -20.88
N THR A 307 -7.30 -16.27 -19.98
CA THR A 307 -6.36 -16.27 -18.85
C THR A 307 -6.63 -17.45 -17.91
N LEU A 308 -7.90 -17.78 -17.66
CA LEU A 308 -8.28 -18.91 -16.83
C LEU A 308 -7.93 -20.23 -17.54
N GLU A 309 -8.26 -20.34 -18.83
CA GLU A 309 -7.94 -21.53 -19.63
C GLU A 309 -6.43 -21.80 -19.64
N ARG A 310 -5.61 -20.76 -19.82
CA ARG A 310 -4.14 -20.88 -19.76
C ARG A 310 -3.64 -21.33 -18.39
N LEU A 311 -4.25 -20.85 -17.30
CA LEU A 311 -3.86 -21.24 -15.94
C LEU A 311 -4.30 -22.67 -15.61
N ARG A 312 -5.43 -23.13 -16.15
CA ARG A 312 -5.89 -24.53 -16.07
C ARG A 312 -4.94 -25.48 -16.79
N GLY A 313 -4.32 -25.04 -17.88
CA GLY A 313 -3.41 -25.84 -18.72
C GLY A 313 -2.01 -26.12 -18.15
N GLY A 314 -1.67 -25.59 -16.97
CA GLY A 314 -0.34 -25.81 -16.36
C GLY A 314 0.83 -25.13 -17.09
N PRO A 315 2.06 -25.21 -16.54
CA PRO A 315 3.21 -24.44 -17.02
C PRO A 315 3.77 -24.81 -18.41
N ASP A 316 3.21 -25.80 -19.11
CA ASP A 316 3.71 -26.26 -20.42
C ASP A 316 3.26 -25.42 -21.63
N ASP A 317 2.34 -24.46 -21.46
CA ASP A 317 1.93 -23.56 -22.54
C ASP A 317 2.66 -22.19 -22.52
N LYS A 318 3.89 -22.16 -22.00
CA LYS A 318 4.80 -21.00 -22.04
C LYS A 318 5.64 -20.91 -23.32
N LEU A 319 5.24 -21.57 -24.40
CA LEU A 319 5.87 -21.49 -25.73
C LEU A 319 5.01 -20.75 -26.77
N GLY A 320 4.21 -19.77 -26.32
CA GLY A 320 3.41 -18.88 -27.19
C GLY A 320 3.95 -17.45 -27.36
N LYS A 321 5.20 -17.15 -26.96
CA LYS A 321 5.85 -15.85 -27.20
C LYS A 321 7.20 -16.01 -27.91
N LYS A 322 7.15 -16.30 -29.21
CA LYS A 322 8.17 -15.89 -30.19
C LYS A 322 7.50 -15.49 -31.49
N SER A 323 6.98 -14.28 -31.55
CA SER A 323 6.74 -13.58 -32.82
C SER A 323 6.79 -12.06 -32.60
N ALA A 324 7.95 -11.55 -32.21
CA ALA A 324 8.25 -10.12 -32.25
C ALA A 324 9.74 -9.89 -32.55
N GLU A 325 10.33 -10.68 -33.45
CA GLU A 325 11.68 -10.49 -34.00
C GLU A 325 11.68 -11.00 -35.45
N ALA A 326 10.93 -10.33 -36.32
CA ALA A 326 11.00 -10.51 -37.77
C ALA A 326 10.39 -9.27 -38.47
N LYS A 327 10.84 -8.08 -38.09
CA LYS A 327 10.62 -6.83 -38.85
C LYS A 327 11.86 -5.94 -38.74
N ASP A 328 13.02 -6.49 -39.08
CA ASP A 328 14.20 -5.68 -39.38
C ASP A 328 15.18 -6.46 -40.27
N ASN A 329 14.79 -6.77 -41.51
CA ASN A 329 15.75 -6.98 -42.60
C ASN A 329 15.11 -6.98 -44.01
N SER A 330 14.26 -5.98 -44.30
CA SER A 330 13.70 -5.80 -45.65
C SER A 330 13.60 -4.32 -46.01
N MET A 331 14.70 -3.58 -45.85
CA MET A 331 14.86 -2.29 -46.53
C MET A 331 16.34 -1.88 -46.63
N ALA A 332 17.17 -2.70 -47.26
CA ALA A 332 18.54 -2.32 -47.63
C ALA A 332 19.03 -3.05 -48.89
N MET A 333 18.27 -2.97 -49.99
CA MET A 333 18.80 -3.12 -51.35
C MET A 333 17.79 -2.55 -52.35
N LYS A 334 17.91 -1.25 -52.59
CA LYS A 334 17.49 -0.56 -53.82
C LYS A 334 18.08 0.83 -53.76
N PHE A 335 19.22 1.00 -54.45
CA PHE A 335 19.78 2.21 -55.05
C PHE A 335 21.28 1.95 -55.30
N MET A 336 21.55 1.14 -56.33
CA MET A 336 22.47 1.53 -57.40
C MET A 336 21.59 1.92 -58.58
#